data_AF-A0A496XN69-F1
#
_entry.id   AF-A0A496XN69-F1
#
_cell.length_a   1.000
_cell.length_b   1.000
_cell.length_c   1.000
_cell.angle_alpha   90.00
_cell.angle_beta   90.00
_cell.angle_gamma   90.00
#
_symmetry.space_group_name_H-M   'P 1'
#
loop_
_entity.id
_entity.type
_entity.pdbx_description
1 polymer ?
#
loop_
_entity_poly.entity_id
_entity_poly.type
_entity_poly.pdbx_seq_one_letter_code
_entity_poly.pdbx_strand_id
1 'polypeptide(L)'
;MAEVPEVQRAAFIAALGGAVAHAQQHATHLGMLLIDLTNLARINHYHGYRTGDLMLAAAYRELLGVSKLPDTVFRVGSHRFAFILPGLTNPAFIALALNKVTRLLEGELFVDAGMVSVELKVGISINLNGGRDPMAMLALAESSLAHVKMGGSHHIEDLLREGGNSKTDYQLEQRFAKALRDNDFELYFSPRSISPPGGLTVPRRYCAGRHPEVNLFRRKWWCNWLMRPGAPLN
;
A
#
# COMPACT_ATOMS: atom_id res chain seq x y z
N MET A 1 -10.48 -0.82 -21.83
CA MET A 1 -9.78 -1.86 -21.04
C MET A 1 -8.43 -1.30 -20.66
N ALA A 2 -7.99 -1.44 -19.40
CA ALA A 2 -6.64 -1.02 -19.03
C ALA A 2 -5.65 -1.99 -19.71
N GLU A 3 -4.72 -1.45 -20.48
CA GLU A 3 -3.66 -2.22 -21.11
C GLU A 3 -2.59 -2.54 -20.06
N VAL A 4 -1.94 -3.70 -20.17
CA VAL A 4 -0.84 -4.01 -19.25
C VAL A 4 0.30 -3.04 -19.54
N PRO A 5 0.79 -2.28 -18.56
CA PRO A 5 1.92 -1.40 -18.79
C PRO A 5 3.14 -2.24 -19.21
N GLU A 6 3.96 -1.67 -20.09
CA GLU A 6 5.32 -2.19 -20.29
C GLU A 6 6.13 -2.10 -18.99
N VAL A 7 7.26 -2.83 -18.95
CA VAL A 7 8.15 -2.80 -17.80
C VAL A 7 8.86 -1.43 -17.73
N GLN A 8 8.64 -0.71 -16.64
CA GLN A 8 9.05 0.66 -16.40
C GLN A 8 10.17 0.75 -15.35
N ARG A 9 11.18 -0.13 -15.43
CA ARG A 9 12.23 -0.20 -14.39
C ARG A 9 13.01 1.12 -14.26
N ALA A 10 13.38 1.75 -15.37
CA ALA A 10 14.10 3.02 -15.34
C ALA A 10 13.25 4.16 -14.73
N ALA A 11 11.98 4.26 -15.13
CA ALA A 11 11.06 5.27 -14.59
C ALA A 11 10.81 5.06 -13.09
N PHE A 12 10.66 3.80 -12.66
CA PHE A 12 10.56 3.47 -11.24
C PHE A 12 11.79 3.94 -10.43
N ILE A 13 13.01 3.67 -10.91
CA ILE A 13 14.24 4.09 -10.21
C ILE A 13 14.32 5.62 -10.12
N ALA A 14 13.98 6.33 -11.20
CA ALA A 14 13.93 7.79 -11.19
C ALA A 14 12.88 8.32 -10.20
N ALA A 15 11.67 7.75 -10.20
CA ALA A 15 10.60 8.12 -9.28
C ALA A 15 10.96 7.83 -7.81
N LEU A 16 11.60 6.69 -7.53
CA LEU A 16 12.08 6.35 -6.19
C LEU A 16 13.17 7.32 -5.73
N GLY A 17 14.10 7.68 -6.62
CA GLY A 17 15.11 8.71 -6.35
C GLY A 17 14.49 10.06 -5.98
N GLY A 18 13.51 10.52 -6.75
CA GLY A 18 12.76 11.74 -6.46
C GLY A 18 11.99 11.68 -5.14
N ALA A 19 11.34 10.55 -4.85
CA ALA A 19 10.59 10.35 -3.62
C ALA A 19 11.50 10.34 -2.38
N VAL A 20 12.69 9.74 -2.46
CA VAL A 20 13.68 9.76 -1.38
C VAL A 20 14.21 11.18 -1.17
N ALA A 21 14.58 11.90 -2.24
CA ALA A 21 15.04 13.28 -2.13
C ALA A 21 13.99 14.19 -1.49
N HIS A 22 12.72 14.05 -1.88
CA HIS A 22 11.60 14.76 -1.26
C HIS A 22 11.46 14.41 0.24
N ALA A 23 11.53 13.11 0.57
CA ALA A 23 11.44 12.65 1.96
C ALA A 23 12.57 13.21 2.84
N GLN A 24 13.78 13.31 2.30
CA GLN A 24 14.95 13.89 2.97
C GLN A 24 14.78 15.39 3.20
N GLN A 25 14.30 16.13 2.19
CA GLN A 25 14.06 17.58 2.29
C GLN A 25 12.99 17.95 3.33
N HIS A 26 11.96 17.12 3.46
CA HIS A 26 10.80 17.41 4.32
C HIS A 26 10.78 16.60 5.62
N ALA A 27 11.83 15.80 5.90
CA ALA A 27 11.90 14.88 7.04
C ALA A 27 10.63 14.01 7.18
N THR A 28 10.12 13.50 6.06
CA THR A 28 8.95 12.60 6.04
C THR A 28 9.37 11.15 5.85
N HIS A 29 8.55 10.21 6.30
CA HIS A 29 8.78 8.79 6.01
C HIS A 29 8.31 8.43 4.59
N LEU A 30 8.97 7.45 3.98
CA LEU A 30 8.66 6.91 2.68
C LEU A 30 8.51 5.39 2.80
N GLY A 31 7.43 4.83 2.26
CA GLY A 31 7.23 3.38 2.19
C GLY A 31 7.33 2.86 0.76
N MET A 32 7.67 1.58 0.62
CA MET A 32 7.64 0.88 -0.67
C MET A 32 7.10 -0.53 -0.48
N LEU A 33 6.25 -0.95 -1.41
CA LEU A 33 5.82 -2.34 -1.57
C LEU A 33 6.37 -2.88 -2.89
N LEU A 34 6.97 -4.07 -2.86
CA LEU A 34 7.37 -4.83 -4.04
C LEU A 34 6.47 -6.06 -4.14
N ILE A 35 5.55 -6.04 -5.09
CA ILE A 35 4.48 -7.01 -5.25
C ILE A 35 4.86 -8.00 -6.35
N ASP A 36 4.72 -9.29 -6.09
CA ASP A 36 5.09 -10.38 -6.99
C ASP A 36 3.89 -11.34 -7.13
N LEU A 37 3.33 -11.42 -8.34
CA LEU A 37 2.22 -12.34 -8.64
C LEU A 37 2.78 -13.74 -8.87
N THR A 38 2.77 -14.58 -7.83
CA THR A 38 3.57 -15.81 -7.78
C THR A 38 3.02 -16.92 -8.67
N ASN A 39 1.72 -16.97 -8.89
CA ASN A 39 1.10 -18.02 -9.69
C ASN A 39 0.85 -17.65 -11.16
N LEU A 40 1.38 -16.52 -11.65
CA LEU A 40 1.19 -16.10 -13.06
C LEU A 40 1.66 -17.17 -14.06
N ALA A 41 2.81 -17.80 -13.82
CA ALA A 41 3.32 -18.86 -14.69
C ALA A 41 2.36 -20.07 -14.74
N ARG A 42 1.75 -20.42 -13.60
CA ARG A 42 0.76 -21.48 -13.48
C ARG A 42 -0.52 -21.11 -14.24
N ILE A 43 -0.99 -19.87 -14.09
CA ILE A 43 -2.15 -19.35 -14.82
C ILE A 43 -1.90 -19.37 -16.34
N ASN A 44 -0.74 -18.91 -16.80
CA ASN A 44 -0.38 -18.94 -18.21
C ASN A 44 -0.38 -20.36 -18.78
N HIS A 45 0.10 -21.34 -17.99
CA HIS A 45 0.12 -22.73 -18.40
C HIS A 45 -1.29 -23.31 -18.59
N TYR A 46 -2.20 -23.07 -17.65
CA TYR A 46 -3.56 -23.65 -17.68
C TYR A 46 -4.58 -22.86 -18.52
N HIS A 47 -4.44 -21.54 -18.59
CA HIS A 47 -5.44 -20.65 -19.21
C HIS A 47 -4.89 -19.80 -20.35
N GLY A 48 -3.62 -19.97 -20.72
CA GLY A 48 -2.96 -19.24 -21.80
C GLY A 48 -2.50 -17.83 -21.42
N TYR A 49 -1.58 -17.29 -22.22
CA TYR A 49 -0.94 -15.98 -21.98
C TYR A 49 -1.94 -14.80 -21.96
N ARG A 50 -2.99 -14.85 -22.79
CA ARG A 50 -4.05 -13.82 -22.78
C ARG A 50 -4.68 -13.67 -21.39
N THR A 51 -4.91 -14.77 -20.69
CA THR A 51 -5.48 -14.75 -19.34
C THR A 51 -4.51 -14.14 -18.32
N GLY A 52 -3.22 -14.45 -18.44
CA GLY A 52 -2.18 -13.81 -17.63
C GLY A 52 -2.06 -12.31 -17.89
N ASP A 53 -2.18 -11.87 -19.14
CA ASP A 53 -2.18 -10.45 -19.47
C ASP A 53 -3.40 -9.73 -18.87
N LEU A 54 -4.58 -10.34 -18.92
CA LEU A 54 -5.79 -9.80 -18.26
C LEU A 54 -5.61 -9.71 -16.74
N MET A 55 -5.00 -10.71 -16.11
CA MET A 55 -4.67 -10.70 -14.68
C MET A 55 -3.70 -9.55 -14.34
N LEU A 56 -2.64 -9.36 -15.14
CA LEU A 56 -1.68 -8.27 -14.96
C LEU A 56 -2.34 -6.89 -15.13
N ALA A 57 -3.21 -6.74 -16.13
CA ALA A 57 -3.96 -5.51 -16.38
C ALA A 57 -4.92 -5.19 -15.22
N ALA A 58 -5.62 -6.21 -14.71
CA ALA A 58 -6.51 -6.08 -13.57
C ALA A 58 -5.72 -5.70 -12.31
N ALA A 59 -4.61 -6.38 -12.01
CA ALA A 59 -3.76 -6.04 -10.87
C ALA A 59 -3.23 -4.61 -10.95
N TYR A 60 -2.75 -4.17 -12.12
CA TYR A 60 -2.29 -2.80 -12.32
C TYR A 60 -3.40 -1.77 -12.09
N ARG A 61 -4.60 -2.03 -12.62
CA ARG A 61 -5.77 -1.16 -12.42
C ARG A 61 -6.16 -1.05 -10.95
N GLU A 62 -6.18 -2.16 -10.22
CA GLU A 62 -6.49 -2.14 -8.78
C GLU A 62 -5.44 -1.34 -8.02
N LEU A 63 -4.15 -1.53 -8.31
CA LEU A 63 -3.06 -0.78 -7.68
C LEU A 63 -3.13 0.73 -7.96
N LEU A 64 -3.42 1.14 -9.21
CA LEU A 64 -3.65 2.55 -9.54
C LEU A 64 -4.86 3.12 -8.80
N GLY A 65 -5.93 2.32 -8.66
CA GLY A 65 -7.11 2.68 -7.89
C GLY A 65 -6.81 2.91 -6.40
N VAL A 66 -5.74 2.29 -5.87
CA VAL A 66 -5.25 2.52 -4.51
C VAL A 66 -4.51 3.85 -4.41
N SER A 67 -3.57 4.16 -5.32
CA SER A 67 -2.71 5.34 -5.14
C SER A 67 -3.41 6.66 -5.47
N LYS A 68 -4.23 6.73 -6.53
CA LYS A 68 -4.77 7.99 -7.10
C LYS A 68 -3.74 9.09 -7.39
N LEU A 69 -2.46 8.86 -7.12
CA LEU A 69 -1.35 9.77 -7.37
C LEU A 69 -0.58 9.26 -8.59
N PRO A 70 -0.09 10.17 -9.45
CA PRO A 70 0.82 9.79 -10.51
C PRO A 70 2.13 9.25 -9.92
N ASP A 71 2.86 8.47 -10.72
CA ASP A 71 4.23 8.04 -10.43
C ASP A 71 4.44 7.28 -9.11
N THR A 72 3.41 6.54 -8.67
CA THR A 72 3.51 5.69 -7.48
C THR A 72 3.50 4.20 -7.79
N VAL A 73 2.93 3.76 -8.92
CA VAL A 73 2.80 2.34 -9.26
C VAL A 73 3.50 2.08 -10.57
N PHE A 74 4.45 1.14 -10.56
CA PHE A 74 5.26 0.80 -11.72
C PHE A 74 5.29 -0.71 -11.91
N ARG A 75 5.22 -1.18 -13.15
CA ARG A 75 5.58 -2.56 -13.47
C ARG A 75 7.10 -2.65 -13.57
N VAL A 76 7.74 -3.44 -12.71
CA VAL A 76 9.21 -3.52 -12.62
C VAL A 76 9.78 -4.86 -13.11
N GLY A 77 8.90 -5.80 -13.46
CA GLY A 77 9.26 -7.07 -14.07
C GLY A 77 8.06 -7.75 -14.71
N SER A 78 8.24 -9.00 -15.16
CA SER A 78 7.19 -9.74 -15.89
C SER A 78 5.90 -9.91 -15.07
N HIS A 79 6.03 -10.18 -13.78
CA HIS A 79 4.95 -10.41 -12.82
C HIS A 79 5.07 -9.53 -11.57
N ARG A 80 5.89 -8.47 -11.63
CA ARG A 80 6.24 -7.64 -10.48
C ARG A 80 5.81 -6.20 -10.64
N PHE A 81 5.26 -5.65 -9.57
CA PHE A 81 4.92 -4.24 -9.43
C PHE A 81 5.65 -3.63 -8.24
N ALA A 82 6.08 -2.39 -8.38
CA ALA A 82 6.55 -1.56 -7.28
C ALA A 82 5.51 -0.49 -6.97
N PHE A 83 5.25 -0.28 -5.68
CA PHE A 83 4.33 0.74 -5.20
C PHE A 83 5.05 1.63 -4.18
N ILE A 84 5.28 2.89 -4.56
CA ILE A 84 5.86 3.94 -3.72
C ILE A 84 4.75 4.63 -2.91
N LEU A 85 4.97 4.77 -1.61
CA LEU A 85 4.06 5.38 -0.63
C LEU A 85 4.72 6.63 -0.03
N PRO A 86 4.66 7.79 -0.72
CA PRO A 86 5.31 9.01 -0.26
C PRO A 86 4.58 9.64 0.93
N GLY A 87 5.34 10.35 1.78
CA GLY A 87 4.78 11.19 2.84
C GLY A 87 4.01 10.43 3.91
N LEU A 88 4.50 9.23 4.30
CA LEU A 88 3.95 8.52 5.43
C LEU A 88 4.16 9.37 6.69
N THR A 89 3.07 9.82 7.31
CA THR A 89 3.13 10.59 8.57
C THR A 89 3.50 9.70 9.76
N ASN A 90 3.20 8.40 9.65
CA ASN A 90 3.56 7.38 10.61
C ASN A 90 4.03 6.16 9.80
N PRO A 91 5.23 5.63 10.05
CA PRO A 91 5.78 4.52 9.27
C PRO A 91 4.96 3.22 9.42
N ALA A 92 4.22 3.04 10.52
CA ALA A 92 3.31 1.90 10.71
C ALA A 92 2.17 1.84 9.68
N PHE A 93 1.86 2.97 9.01
CA PHE A 93 0.82 3.02 7.98
C PHE A 93 1.14 2.18 6.74
N ILE A 94 2.38 1.73 6.57
CA ILE A 94 2.72 0.76 5.52
C ILE A 94 1.95 -0.57 5.69
N ALA A 95 1.63 -0.96 6.93
CA ALA A 95 0.89 -2.18 7.22
C ALA A 95 -0.53 -2.15 6.66
N LEU A 96 -1.16 -0.97 6.67
CA LEU A 96 -2.44 -0.77 6.00
C LEU A 96 -2.34 -0.93 4.50
N ALA A 97 -1.26 -0.41 3.90
CA ALA A 97 -1.10 -0.44 2.47
C ALA A 97 -0.86 -1.87 2.01
N LEU A 98 -0.02 -2.59 2.75
CA LEU A 98 0.17 -4.03 2.61
C LEU A 98 -1.17 -4.76 2.71
N ASN A 99 -1.90 -4.66 3.81
CA ASN A 99 -3.17 -5.38 4.01
C ASN A 99 -4.19 -5.06 2.91
N LYS A 100 -4.30 -3.79 2.51
CA LYS A 100 -5.23 -3.37 1.46
C LYS A 100 -4.83 -3.93 0.10
N VAL A 101 -3.56 -3.85 -0.28
CA VAL A 101 -3.04 -4.40 -1.54
C VAL A 101 -3.22 -5.91 -1.57
N THR A 102 -2.85 -6.60 -0.50
CA THR A 102 -3.03 -8.04 -0.34
C THR A 102 -4.49 -8.42 -0.50
N ARG A 103 -5.43 -7.81 0.24
CA ARG A 103 -6.86 -8.12 0.13
C ARG A 103 -7.47 -7.81 -1.24
N LEU A 104 -7.05 -6.71 -1.86
CA LEU A 104 -7.56 -6.33 -3.18
C LEU A 104 -7.11 -7.29 -4.28
N LEU A 105 -5.92 -7.87 -4.12
CA LEU A 105 -5.30 -8.69 -5.16
C LEU A 105 -5.41 -10.19 -4.90
N GLU A 106 -5.50 -10.67 -3.65
CA GLU A 106 -5.70 -12.10 -3.31
C GLU A 106 -7.12 -12.61 -3.56
N GLY A 107 -8.02 -11.73 -4.01
CA GLY A 107 -9.36 -12.13 -4.46
C GLY A 107 -9.35 -12.92 -5.76
N GLU A 108 -10.51 -13.46 -6.13
CA GLU A 108 -10.71 -14.02 -7.46
C GLU A 108 -10.84 -12.88 -8.47
N LEU A 109 -9.92 -12.83 -9.44
CA LEU A 109 -10.05 -11.91 -10.56
C LEU A 109 -10.93 -12.55 -11.63
N PHE A 110 -11.98 -11.83 -12.01
CA PHE A 110 -12.80 -12.21 -13.15
C PHE A 110 -12.03 -11.91 -14.43
N VAL A 111 -11.70 -12.97 -15.15
CA VAL A 111 -11.05 -12.95 -16.47
C VAL A 111 -11.93 -13.72 -17.47
N ASP A 112 -11.65 -13.61 -18.76
CA ASP A 112 -12.45 -14.28 -19.81
C ASP A 112 -12.59 -15.80 -19.57
N ALA A 113 -11.62 -16.42 -18.90
CA ALA A 113 -11.59 -17.84 -18.55
C ALA A 113 -12.35 -18.21 -17.25
N GLY A 114 -13.03 -17.26 -16.60
CA GLY A 114 -13.74 -17.44 -15.33
C GLY A 114 -13.05 -16.78 -14.14
N MET A 115 -13.33 -17.26 -12.93
CA MET A 115 -12.70 -16.78 -11.70
C MET A 115 -11.33 -17.43 -11.52
N VAL A 116 -10.27 -16.63 -11.50
CA VAL A 116 -8.90 -17.09 -11.28
C VAL A 116 -8.40 -16.54 -9.95
N SER A 117 -8.02 -17.44 -9.05
CA SER A 117 -7.38 -17.07 -7.79
C SER A 117 -5.97 -16.55 -8.04
N VAL A 118 -5.68 -15.38 -7.52
CA VAL A 118 -4.37 -14.75 -7.59
C VAL A 118 -3.60 -15.02 -6.31
N GLU A 119 -2.41 -15.57 -6.46
CA GLU A 119 -1.45 -15.66 -5.36
C GLU A 119 -0.40 -14.57 -5.53
N LEU A 120 -0.06 -13.91 -4.43
CA LEU A 120 0.97 -12.89 -4.43
C LEU A 120 1.85 -12.95 -3.19
N LYS A 121 3.05 -12.39 -3.34
CA LYS A 121 3.99 -12.15 -2.26
C LYS A 121 4.38 -10.68 -2.31
N VAL A 122 4.44 -10.04 -1.16
CA VAL A 122 4.83 -8.63 -1.06
C VAL A 122 6.14 -8.56 -0.26
N GLY A 123 7.08 -7.77 -0.74
CA GLY A 123 8.21 -7.28 0.05
C GLY A 123 7.97 -5.84 0.45
N ILE A 124 8.44 -5.45 1.62
CA ILE A 124 8.21 -4.10 2.14
C ILE A 124 9.53 -3.45 2.57
N SER A 125 9.61 -2.14 2.42
CA SER A 125 10.68 -1.34 3.00
C SER A 125 10.19 0.03 3.42
N ILE A 126 10.82 0.58 4.45
CA ILE A 126 10.52 1.89 5.02
C ILE A 126 11.82 2.70 5.06
N ASN A 127 11.77 3.92 4.58
CA ASN A 127 12.83 4.90 4.70
C ASN A 127 12.37 6.00 5.66
N LEU A 128 12.93 6.00 6.88
CA LEU A 128 12.56 6.96 7.90
C LEU A 128 13.24 8.30 7.62
N ASN A 129 12.45 9.38 7.53
CA ASN A 129 12.93 10.76 7.36
C ASN A 129 13.87 10.94 6.14
N GLY A 130 13.74 10.09 5.12
CA GLY A 130 14.65 10.07 3.97
C GLY A 130 16.11 9.71 4.30
N GLY A 131 16.37 9.03 5.42
CA GLY A 131 17.72 8.69 5.88
C GLY A 131 18.44 7.58 5.11
N ARG A 132 17.79 6.93 4.14
CA ARG A 132 18.38 5.86 3.30
C ARG A 132 18.42 6.23 1.83
N ASP A 133 19.43 5.69 1.14
CA ASP A 133 19.56 5.75 -0.32
C ASP A 133 18.45 4.94 -1.05
N PRO A 134 17.99 5.38 -2.24
CA PRO A 134 16.98 4.66 -3.02
C PRO A 134 17.31 3.18 -3.29
N MET A 135 18.56 2.87 -3.62
CA MET A 135 18.98 1.50 -3.93
C MET A 135 19.02 0.63 -2.67
N ALA A 136 19.41 1.21 -1.53
CA ALA A 136 19.32 0.52 -0.24
C ALA A 136 17.86 0.21 0.12
N MET A 137 16.93 1.14 -0.14
CA MET A 137 15.51 0.92 0.09
C MET A 137 14.93 -0.18 -0.81
N LEU A 138 15.34 -0.25 -2.08
CA LEU A 138 14.96 -1.31 -3.00
C LEU A 138 15.52 -2.68 -2.56
N ALA A 139 16.79 -2.75 -2.18
CA ALA A 139 17.44 -3.98 -1.72
C ALA A 139 16.74 -4.57 -0.48
N LEU A 140 16.30 -3.72 0.46
CA LEU A 140 15.52 -4.16 1.62
C LEU A 140 14.17 -4.75 1.21
N ALA A 141 13.47 -4.13 0.26
CA ALA A 141 12.20 -4.67 -0.22
C ALA A 141 12.38 -6.00 -0.95
N GLU A 142 13.46 -6.17 -1.72
CA GLU A 142 13.80 -7.45 -2.35
C GLU A 142 14.12 -8.53 -1.32
N SER A 143 14.89 -8.20 -0.28
CA SER A 143 15.19 -9.11 0.83
C SER A 143 13.91 -9.51 1.58
N SER A 144 13.04 -8.55 1.86
CA SER A 144 11.73 -8.77 2.48
C SER A 144 10.86 -9.70 1.62
N LEU A 145 10.81 -9.47 0.30
CA LEU A 145 10.06 -10.32 -0.63
C LEU A 145 10.60 -11.76 -0.63
N ALA A 146 11.93 -11.92 -0.65
CA ALA A 146 12.58 -13.24 -0.60
C ALA A 146 12.24 -13.98 0.69
N HIS A 147 12.25 -13.30 1.84
CA HIS A 147 11.85 -13.87 3.12
C HIS A 147 10.40 -14.40 3.09
N VAL A 148 9.47 -13.62 2.55
CA VAL A 148 8.04 -14.02 2.46
C VAL A 148 7.81 -15.14 1.45
N LYS A 149 8.62 -15.22 0.38
CA LYS A 149 8.62 -16.36 -0.55
C LYS A 149 9.07 -17.66 0.10
N MET A 150 9.91 -17.61 1.14
CA MET A 150 10.34 -18.78 1.92
C MET A 150 9.36 -19.14 3.05
N GLY A 151 8.17 -18.53 3.10
CA GLY A 151 7.17 -18.77 4.15
C GLY A 151 7.28 -17.86 5.36
N GLY A 152 8.18 -16.88 5.33
CA GLY A 152 8.30 -15.85 6.36
C GLY A 152 7.10 -14.89 6.39
N SER A 153 6.98 -14.15 7.49
CA SER A 153 5.92 -13.16 7.72
C SER A 153 6.50 -11.76 7.85
N HIS A 154 5.70 -10.73 7.59
CA HIS A 154 6.13 -9.35 7.85
C HIS A 154 6.03 -9.02 9.34
N HIS A 155 7.18 -8.84 9.98
CA HIS A 155 7.24 -8.23 11.31
C HIS A 155 7.48 -6.73 11.15
N ILE A 156 6.39 -5.97 11.00
CA ILE A 156 6.44 -4.50 10.84
C ILE A 156 7.26 -3.83 11.94
N GLU A 157 7.21 -4.38 13.15
CA GLU A 157 7.89 -3.88 14.34
C GLU A 157 9.41 -3.91 14.19
N ASP A 158 9.96 -4.96 13.57
CA ASP A 158 11.40 -5.08 13.32
C ASP A 158 11.87 -4.05 12.29
N LEU A 159 11.07 -3.81 11.26
CA LEU A 159 11.35 -2.80 10.23
C LEU A 159 11.34 -1.38 10.78
N LEU A 160 10.48 -1.10 11.77
CA LEU A 160 10.46 0.19 12.48
C LEU A 160 11.70 0.34 13.39
N ARG A 161 12.16 -0.75 14.00
CA ARG A 161 13.33 -0.78 14.90
C ARG A 161 14.66 -0.53 14.19
N GLU A 162 14.81 -1.01 12.97
CA GLU A 162 16.05 -0.87 12.18
C GLU A 162 16.33 0.57 11.69
N GLY A 163 15.40 1.51 11.87
CA GLY A 163 15.47 2.84 11.27
C GLY A 163 15.77 4.02 12.21
N GLY A 164 15.62 3.92 13.53
CA GLY A 164 15.87 5.08 14.39
C GLY A 164 15.39 5.00 15.84
N ASN A 165 16.14 5.66 16.72
CA ASN A 165 16.12 5.58 18.18
C ASN A 165 15.11 6.55 18.87
N SER A 166 13.96 6.86 18.27
CA SER A 166 12.98 7.79 18.86
C SER A 166 12.04 7.05 19.81
N LYS A 167 12.35 7.10 21.11
CA LYS A 167 11.62 6.45 22.20
C LYS A 167 10.16 6.92 22.40
N THR A 168 9.68 7.94 21.69
CA THR A 168 8.49 8.71 22.14
C THR A 168 7.15 8.24 21.57
N ASP A 169 7.09 7.49 20.47
CA ASP A 169 5.80 7.06 19.86
C ASP A 169 5.70 5.56 19.51
N TYR A 170 6.75 4.78 19.79
CA TYR A 170 6.86 3.37 19.40
C TYR A 170 5.70 2.49 19.92
N GLN A 171 5.23 2.74 21.16
CA GLN A 171 4.12 1.97 21.72
C GLN A 171 2.79 2.29 21.04
N LEU A 172 2.56 3.54 20.64
CA LEU A 172 1.36 3.93 19.89
C LEU A 172 1.42 3.37 18.47
N GLU A 173 2.59 3.42 17.82
CA GLU A 173 2.85 2.83 16.51
C GLU A 173 2.67 1.31 16.49
N GLN A 174 3.18 0.60 17.50
CA GLN A 174 3.00 -0.84 17.66
C GLN A 174 1.53 -1.20 17.90
N ARG A 175 0.83 -0.46 18.78
CA ARG A 175 -0.60 -0.69 19.03
C ARG A 175 -1.43 -0.43 17.78
N PHE A 176 -1.05 0.58 16.98
CA PHE A 176 -1.69 0.88 15.71
C PHE A 176 -1.45 -0.23 14.68
N ALA A 177 -0.20 -0.66 14.49
CA ALA A 177 0.14 -1.77 13.59
C ALA A 177 -0.57 -3.07 13.98
N LYS A 178 -0.71 -3.34 15.29
CA LYS A 178 -1.47 -4.47 15.81
C LYS A 178 -2.98 -4.35 15.52
N ALA A 179 -3.61 -3.24 15.89
CA ALA A 179 -5.03 -3.00 15.60
C ALA A 179 -5.35 -3.05 14.09
N LEU A 180 -4.37 -2.71 13.24
CA LEU A 180 -4.49 -2.78 11.80
C LEU A 180 -4.47 -4.21 11.26
N ARG A 181 -3.64 -5.07 11.86
CA ARG A 181 -3.65 -6.52 11.58
C ARG A 181 -4.97 -7.14 12.02
N ASP A 182 -5.48 -6.72 13.16
CA ASP A 182 -6.69 -7.26 13.79
C ASP A 182 -8.00 -6.66 13.18
N ASN A 183 -7.89 -5.76 12.18
CA ASN A 183 -9.01 -5.08 11.53
C ASN A 183 -9.91 -4.28 12.53
N ASP A 184 -9.29 -3.73 13.58
CA ASP A 184 -9.93 -3.18 14.79
C ASP A 184 -10.39 -1.71 14.65
N PHE A 185 -10.60 -1.24 13.42
CA PHE A 185 -10.97 0.14 13.12
C PHE A 185 -12.42 0.26 12.65
N GLU A 186 -13.16 1.19 13.25
CA GLU A 186 -14.53 1.51 12.87
C GLU A 186 -14.62 2.89 12.21
N LEU A 187 -15.51 3.05 11.24
CA LEU A 187 -15.70 4.34 10.58
C LEU A 187 -16.66 5.19 11.43
N TYR A 188 -16.15 6.23 12.09
CA TYR A 188 -16.99 7.17 12.85
C TYR A 188 -17.42 8.36 11.99
N PHE A 189 -18.74 8.60 11.94
CA PHE A 189 -19.31 9.81 11.36
C PHE A 189 -19.50 10.85 12.48
N SER A 190 -18.77 11.98 12.47
CA SER A 190 -19.22 13.17 13.25
C SER A 190 -19.88 14.18 12.34
N PRO A 191 -21.10 14.60 12.69
CA PRO A 191 -21.78 15.70 12.03
C PRO A 191 -21.16 17.02 12.54
N ARG A 192 -20.04 17.45 11.97
CA ARG A 192 -19.65 18.87 12.04
C ARG A 192 -20.08 19.54 10.74
N SER A 193 -21.21 20.25 10.81
CA SER A 193 -21.70 21.10 9.72
C SER A 193 -20.79 22.32 9.59
N ILE A 194 -20.33 22.58 8.38
CA ILE A 194 -19.88 23.92 7.97
C ILE A 194 -20.95 24.36 6.98
N SER A 195 -21.79 25.30 7.41
CA SER A 195 -22.78 25.94 6.53
C SER A 195 -22.12 27.19 5.93
N PRO A 196 -21.81 27.24 4.62
CA PRO A 196 -21.65 28.52 3.94
C PRO A 196 -23.02 29.20 3.81
N PRO A 197 -23.12 30.55 3.80
CA PRO A 197 -24.40 31.22 3.63
C PRO A 197 -25.02 30.81 2.29
N GLY A 198 -26.12 30.04 2.33
CA GLY A 198 -26.89 29.63 1.15
C GLY A 198 -26.45 28.37 0.41
N GLY A 199 -25.52 27.56 0.94
CA GLY A 199 -25.03 26.35 0.26
C GLY A 199 -25.41 25.02 0.92
N LEU A 200 -25.56 23.97 0.10
CA LEU A 200 -25.78 22.57 0.51
C LEU A 200 -24.73 22.10 1.53
N THR A 201 -25.19 21.44 2.59
CA THR A 201 -24.34 20.85 3.63
C THR A 201 -23.67 19.59 3.08
N VAL A 202 -22.33 19.53 3.07
CA VAL A 202 -21.57 18.32 2.71
C VAL A 202 -21.01 17.67 3.99
N PRO A 203 -21.39 16.43 4.33
CA PRO A 203 -20.85 15.75 5.50
C PRO A 203 -19.36 15.43 5.34
N ARG A 204 -18.57 15.69 6.39
CA ARG A 204 -17.14 15.31 6.46
C ARG A 204 -17.00 13.90 7.02
N ARG A 205 -16.20 13.05 6.35
CA ARG A 205 -15.86 11.71 6.82
C ARG A 205 -14.46 11.70 7.45
N TYR A 206 -14.25 10.89 8.48
CA TYR A 206 -12.93 10.58 9.03
C TYR A 206 -12.91 9.16 9.62
N CYS A 207 -11.72 8.57 9.70
CA CYS A 207 -11.51 7.26 10.32
C CYS A 207 -11.13 7.46 11.79
N ALA A 208 -11.67 6.66 12.72
CA ALA A 208 -11.31 6.68 14.13
C ALA A 208 -11.14 5.25 14.64
N GLY A 209 -10.08 4.96 15.39
CA GLY A 209 -9.91 3.64 16.02
C GLY A 209 -10.87 3.47 17.20
N ARG A 210 -11.14 2.22 17.60
CA ARG A 210 -11.90 1.91 18.84
C ARG A 210 -11.22 2.41 20.13
N HIS A 211 -9.97 2.87 20.04
CA HIS A 211 -9.21 3.42 21.17
C HIS A 211 -9.24 4.97 21.18
N PRO A 212 -9.53 5.61 22.34
CA PRO A 212 -9.72 7.06 22.46
C PRO A 212 -8.50 7.91 22.04
N GLU A 213 -7.29 7.32 22.04
CA GLU A 213 -6.03 7.98 21.68
C GLU A 213 -5.81 8.09 20.15
N VAL A 214 -6.61 7.39 19.34
CA VAL A 214 -6.48 7.32 17.87
C VAL A 214 -7.14 8.53 17.16
N ASN A 215 -7.86 9.38 17.89
CA ASN A 215 -8.64 10.50 17.33
C ASN A 215 -7.84 11.74 16.89
N LEU A 216 -6.51 11.69 16.88
CA LEU A 216 -5.67 12.88 16.66
C LEU A 216 -5.34 13.23 15.20
N PHE A 217 -5.64 12.37 14.22
CA PHE A 217 -5.04 12.54 12.89
C PHE A 217 -5.96 13.20 11.85
N ARG A 218 -5.88 14.53 11.80
CA ARG A 218 -6.37 15.36 10.69
C ARG A 218 -5.33 15.39 9.55
N ARG A 219 -5.60 14.73 8.41
CA ARG A 219 -5.21 15.22 7.06
C ARG A 219 -5.86 14.41 5.93
N LYS A 220 -6.18 15.12 4.84
CA LYS A 220 -7.22 14.80 3.83
C LYS A 220 -6.93 13.64 2.88
N TRP A 221 -5.67 13.26 2.65
CA TRP A 221 -5.34 12.26 1.62
C TRP A 221 -5.52 10.82 2.12
N TRP A 222 -5.10 10.55 3.36
CA TRP A 222 -5.10 9.22 3.96
C TRP A 222 -6.50 8.69 4.34
N CYS A 223 -7.39 9.58 4.80
CA CYS A 223 -8.80 9.22 5.02
C CYS A 223 -9.50 8.84 3.69
N ASN A 224 -9.28 9.58 2.60
CA ASN A 224 -9.86 9.24 1.30
C ASN A 224 -9.31 7.93 0.71
N TRP A 225 -8.14 7.50 1.19
CA TRP A 225 -7.49 6.25 0.83
C TRP A 225 -8.06 5.05 1.60
N LEU A 226 -8.42 5.18 2.88
CA LEU A 226 -9.14 4.14 3.65
C LEU A 226 -10.61 3.96 3.23
N MET A 227 -11.27 5.01 2.74
CA MET A 227 -12.73 5.07 2.56
C MET A 227 -13.33 4.40 1.30
N ARG A 228 -12.63 3.48 0.62
CA ARG A 228 -13.27 2.69 -0.45
C ARG A 228 -14.05 1.52 0.18
N PRO A 229 -15.36 1.36 -0.11
CA PRO A 229 -16.10 0.18 0.29
C PRO A 229 -15.64 -1.00 -0.57
N GLY A 230 -15.19 -2.07 0.08
CA GLY A 230 -14.72 -3.30 -0.57
C GLY A 230 -14.83 -4.52 0.34
N ALA A 231 -15.72 -4.46 1.35
CA ALA A 231 -16.12 -5.62 2.13
C ALA A 231 -17.64 -5.73 2.02
N PRO A 232 -18.21 -6.90 1.69
CA PRO A 232 -19.60 -7.15 2.00
C PRO A 232 -19.73 -7.04 3.52
N LEU A 233 -20.64 -6.18 3.97
CA LEU A 233 -21.12 -6.20 5.34
C LEU A 233 -21.90 -7.51 5.49
N ASN A 234 -21.32 -8.47 6.20
CA ASN A 234 -22.07 -9.48 6.94
C ASN A 234 -21.77 -9.27 8.42
#